data_AF-A0A813YNM4-F1
#
_entry.id   AF-A0A813YNM4-F1
#
_cell.length_a   1.000
_cell.length_b   1.000
_cell.length_c   1.000
_cell.angle_alpha   90.00
_cell.angle_beta   90.00
_cell.angle_gamma   90.00
#
_symmetry.space_group_name_H-M   'P 1'
#
loop_
_entity.id
_entity.type
_entity.pdbx_description
1 polymer ?
#
loop_
_entity_poly.entity_id
_entity_poly.type
_entity_poly.pdbx_seq_one_letter_code
_entity_poly.pdbx_strand_id
1 'polypeptide(L)'
;MRFFPEKVGIYLLLPKLAALKSFNGVCASAIECDNLKGLVCENSKCVCPTSSFYFDGSICRLFMPYNYTCSSNTQCDSKKGHACITQKCLCSVTTNFWNGSICEPKRKYNASCITNNYCDDSIGLVCPNQVCRCSTNMYFNGSRCGILHSFKFFLLLKILEFVVAVFLEFIVALHPNQRRNRTPFRR
;
A
#
# COMPACT_ATOMS: atom_id res chain seq x y z
N MET A 1 -1.83 23.20 -80.40
CA MET A 1 -1.69 23.96 -79.14
C MET A 1 -3.04 24.47 -78.68
N ARG A 2 -3.71 23.80 -77.74
CA ARG A 2 -4.60 24.42 -76.74
C ARG A 2 -4.53 23.56 -75.48
N PHE A 3 -4.00 24.17 -74.43
CA PHE A 3 -3.82 23.61 -73.10
C PHE A 3 -5.18 23.41 -72.44
N PHE A 4 -5.44 22.21 -71.92
CA PHE A 4 -6.47 21.97 -70.91
C PHE A 4 -5.85 22.28 -69.53
N PRO A 5 -6.42 23.17 -68.71
CA PRO A 5 -6.01 23.29 -67.32
C PRO A 5 -6.66 22.15 -66.52
N GLU A 6 -5.82 21.23 -66.08
CA GLU A 6 -6.12 20.18 -65.13
C GLU A 6 -6.42 20.82 -63.76
N LYS A 7 -7.72 20.91 -63.41
CA LYS A 7 -8.14 21.22 -62.04
C LYS A 7 -7.89 19.99 -61.18
N VAL A 8 -6.67 19.85 -60.67
CA VAL A 8 -6.38 18.95 -59.54
C VAL A 8 -6.96 19.61 -58.29
N GLY A 9 -8.26 19.44 -58.11
CA GLY A 9 -8.92 19.68 -56.84
C GLY A 9 -8.41 18.63 -55.86
N ILE A 10 -7.43 19.00 -55.05
CA ILE A 10 -7.12 18.28 -53.82
C ILE A 10 -8.36 18.42 -52.93
N TYR A 11 -9.27 17.46 -53.06
CA TYR A 11 -10.31 17.22 -52.07
C TYR A 11 -9.58 16.84 -50.79
N LEU A 12 -9.28 17.84 -49.96
CA LEU A 12 -9.15 17.62 -48.53
C LEU A 12 -10.47 17.00 -48.09
N LEU A 13 -10.47 15.66 -48.00
CA LEU A 13 -11.41 14.91 -47.20
C LEU A 13 -11.21 15.37 -45.76
N LEU A 14 -11.82 16.51 -45.43
CA LEU A 14 -12.23 16.82 -44.07
C LEU A 14 -13.50 16.01 -43.88
N PRO A 15 -13.45 14.79 -43.29
CA PRO A 15 -14.67 14.24 -42.75
C PRO A 15 -15.15 15.27 -41.75
N LYS A 16 -16.33 15.83 -42.04
CA LYS A 16 -17.33 16.32 -41.08
C LYS A 16 -16.77 16.21 -39.65
N LEU A 17 -16.33 17.34 -39.06
CA LEU A 17 -15.82 17.38 -37.68
C LEU A 17 -16.88 16.78 -36.74
N ALA A 18 -16.89 15.47 -36.60
CA ALA A 18 -17.47 14.81 -35.46
C ALA A 18 -16.63 15.31 -34.29
N ALA A 19 -17.28 15.93 -33.31
CA ALA A 19 -16.59 16.41 -32.12
C ALA A 19 -15.77 15.25 -31.55
N LEU A 20 -14.45 15.40 -31.55
CA LEU A 20 -13.54 14.39 -31.00
C LEU A 20 -13.92 14.12 -29.54
N LYS A 21 -13.89 12.86 -29.15
CA LYS A 21 -14.32 12.43 -27.82
C LYS A 21 -13.25 12.79 -26.79
N SER A 22 -13.71 13.33 -25.67
CA SER A 22 -12.87 13.72 -24.54
C SER A 22 -12.49 12.52 -23.66
N PHE A 23 -11.64 12.77 -22.66
CA PHE A 23 -11.22 11.76 -21.68
C PHE A 23 -12.42 11.02 -21.06
N ASN A 24 -12.31 9.70 -20.95
CA ASN A 24 -13.33 8.75 -20.50
C ASN A 24 -14.59 8.68 -21.39
N GLY A 25 -14.59 9.34 -22.55
CA GLY A 25 -15.63 9.21 -23.58
C GLY A 25 -15.61 7.82 -24.22
N VAL A 26 -16.78 7.26 -24.50
CA VAL A 26 -16.91 5.92 -25.10
C VAL A 26 -16.47 5.95 -26.56
N CYS A 27 -15.54 5.11 -26.99
CA CYS A 27 -15.03 5.05 -28.36
C CYS A 27 -15.12 3.63 -28.93
N ALA A 28 -15.26 3.50 -30.25
CA ALA A 28 -15.12 2.21 -30.95
C ALA A 28 -13.74 2.07 -31.62
N SER A 29 -13.10 3.18 -31.96
CA SER A 29 -11.80 3.25 -32.62
C SER A 29 -10.94 4.41 -32.12
N ALA A 30 -9.61 4.33 -32.33
CA ALA A 30 -8.65 5.36 -31.91
C ALA A 30 -8.88 6.75 -32.56
N ILE A 31 -9.47 6.79 -33.76
CA ILE A 31 -9.70 8.03 -34.52
C ILE A 31 -10.79 8.88 -33.88
N GLU A 32 -11.64 8.29 -33.04
CA GLU A 32 -12.71 9.02 -32.34
C GLU A 32 -12.22 9.84 -31.15
N CYS A 33 -11.04 9.53 -30.61
CA CYS A 33 -10.49 10.22 -29.45
C CYS A 33 -9.72 11.47 -29.86
N ASP A 34 -9.71 12.48 -28.99
CA ASP A 34 -8.95 13.70 -29.22
C ASP A 34 -7.43 13.46 -29.12
N ASN A 35 -6.83 13.12 -30.26
CA ASN A 35 -5.40 12.85 -30.37
C ASN A 35 -4.53 14.08 -30.07
N LEU A 36 -5.07 15.32 -30.19
CA LEU A 36 -4.34 16.53 -29.80
C LEU A 36 -4.13 16.59 -28.28
N LYS A 37 -4.99 15.91 -27.52
CA LYS A 37 -4.86 15.72 -26.07
C LYS A 37 -4.03 14.49 -25.72
N GLY A 38 -3.50 13.77 -26.71
CA GLY A 38 -2.76 12.52 -26.51
C GLY A 38 -3.62 11.37 -26.01
N LEU A 39 -4.93 11.39 -26.28
CA LEU A 39 -5.85 10.32 -25.91
C LEU A 39 -5.82 9.20 -26.96
N VAL A 40 -6.05 7.97 -26.53
CA VAL A 40 -6.26 6.80 -27.40
C VAL A 40 -7.48 6.02 -26.95
N CYS A 41 -8.06 5.24 -27.86
CA CYS A 41 -9.17 4.36 -27.53
C CYS A 41 -8.66 3.05 -26.94
N GLU A 42 -8.85 2.84 -25.64
CA GLU A 42 -8.51 1.61 -24.93
C GLU A 42 -9.72 1.16 -24.10
N ASN A 43 -10.08 -0.13 -24.16
CA ASN A 43 -11.26 -0.68 -23.47
C ASN A 43 -12.55 0.11 -23.76
N SER A 44 -12.75 0.48 -25.03
CA SER A 44 -13.87 1.30 -25.51
C SER A 44 -13.97 2.68 -24.85
N LYS A 45 -12.87 3.22 -24.32
CA LYS A 45 -12.81 4.55 -23.72
C LYS A 45 -11.59 5.34 -24.18
N CYS A 46 -11.76 6.65 -24.33
CA CYS A 46 -10.65 7.55 -24.60
C CYS A 46 -9.84 7.77 -23.31
N VAL A 47 -8.64 7.20 -23.24
CA VAL A 47 -7.75 7.26 -22.08
C VAL A 47 -6.34 7.64 -22.53
N CYS A 48 -5.43 7.84 -21.58
CA CYS A 48 -4.02 8.04 -21.93
C CYS A 48 -3.36 6.72 -22.34
N PRO A 49 -2.47 6.72 -23.34
CA PRO A 49 -2.02 5.52 -24.07
C PRO A 49 -1.20 4.51 -23.30
N THR A 50 -0.63 4.89 -22.15
CA THR A 50 0.15 3.96 -21.36
C THR A 50 -0.07 4.18 -19.88
N SER A 51 0.37 3.20 -19.10
CA SER A 51 0.50 3.27 -17.65
C SER A 51 1.43 4.37 -17.14
N SER A 52 2.13 5.08 -18.02
CA SER A 52 3.07 6.14 -17.66
C SER A 52 2.46 7.55 -17.79
N PHE A 53 1.20 7.66 -18.23
CA PHE A 53 0.52 8.94 -18.39
C PHE A 53 -0.72 9.06 -17.50
N TYR A 54 -1.01 10.29 -17.09
CA TYR A 54 -2.27 10.70 -16.47
C TYR A 54 -2.91 11.84 -17.26
N PHE A 55 -4.21 11.98 -17.12
CA PHE A 55 -4.93 13.11 -17.68
C PHE A 55 -4.95 14.26 -16.67
N ASP A 56 -4.40 15.42 -17.05
CA ASP A 56 -4.32 16.59 -16.17
C ASP A 56 -5.61 17.46 -16.16
N GLY A 57 -6.63 17.05 -16.94
CA GLY A 57 -7.84 17.83 -17.19
C GLY A 57 -7.89 18.42 -18.60
N SER A 58 -6.73 18.54 -19.27
CA SER A 58 -6.60 19.09 -20.61
C SER A 58 -5.93 18.11 -21.57
N ILE A 59 -4.79 17.52 -21.19
CA ILE A 59 -3.97 16.63 -22.00
C ILE A 59 -3.41 15.46 -21.18
N CYS A 60 -2.97 14.41 -21.85
CA CYS A 60 -2.19 13.34 -21.25
C CYS A 60 -0.75 13.80 -20.99
N ARG A 61 -0.33 13.72 -19.73
CA ARG A 61 1.03 14.05 -19.28
C ARG A 61 1.69 12.85 -18.63
N LEU A 62 3.01 12.79 -18.70
CA LEU A 62 3.79 11.77 -17.99
C LEU A 62 3.61 11.91 -16.48
N PHE A 63 3.51 10.79 -15.78
CA PHE A 63 3.52 10.78 -14.32
C PHE A 63 4.81 11.39 -13.77
N MET A 64 4.67 12.10 -12.66
CA MET A 64 5.79 12.64 -11.91
C MET A 64 6.56 11.51 -11.22
N PRO A 65 7.91 11.50 -11.32
CA PRO A 65 8.74 10.49 -10.69
C PRO A 65 8.84 10.68 -9.17
N TYR A 66 9.49 9.74 -8.49
CA TYR A 66 9.70 9.78 -7.05
C TYR A 66 10.36 11.10 -6.60
N ASN A 67 9.89 11.67 -5.49
CA ASN A 67 10.38 12.92 -4.87
C ASN A 67 10.17 14.21 -5.70
N TYR A 68 9.43 14.14 -6.82
CA TYR A 68 9.06 15.33 -7.59
C TYR A 68 7.84 16.01 -7.01
N THR A 69 7.76 17.33 -7.21
CA THR A 69 6.65 18.15 -6.74
C THR A 69 5.35 17.74 -7.42
N CYS A 70 4.29 17.66 -6.65
CA CYS A 70 2.94 17.37 -7.12
C CYS A 70 1.91 18.25 -6.42
N SER A 71 0.78 18.48 -7.10
CA SER A 71 -0.37 19.18 -6.54
C SER A 71 -1.55 18.25 -6.24
N SER A 72 -1.58 17.07 -6.86
CA SER A 72 -2.63 16.07 -6.68
C SER A 72 -2.09 14.65 -6.85
N ASN A 73 -2.77 13.67 -6.25
CA ASN A 73 -2.42 12.24 -6.36
C ASN A 73 -2.43 11.73 -7.80
N THR A 74 -3.26 12.30 -8.67
CA THR A 74 -3.35 11.91 -10.09
C THR A 74 -2.07 12.14 -10.87
N GLN A 75 -1.19 13.03 -10.39
CA GLN A 75 0.10 13.32 -11.02
C GLN A 75 1.16 12.27 -10.71
N CYS A 76 0.96 11.45 -9.68
CA CYS A 76 1.91 10.44 -9.24
C CYS A 76 1.52 9.07 -9.78
N ASP A 77 2.54 8.27 -10.13
CA ASP A 77 2.34 6.91 -10.64
C ASP A 77 1.87 5.96 -9.51
N SER A 78 0.55 5.77 -9.40
CA SER A 78 -0.07 4.90 -8.40
C SER A 78 0.25 3.42 -8.62
N LYS A 79 0.63 3.01 -9.85
CA LYS A 79 1.05 1.62 -10.13
C LYS A 79 2.41 1.31 -9.49
N LYS A 80 3.24 2.34 -9.29
CA LYS A 80 4.47 2.26 -8.48
C LYS A 80 4.22 2.48 -6.99
N GLY A 81 2.96 2.70 -6.58
CA GLY A 81 2.58 2.97 -5.19
C GLY A 81 2.90 4.41 -4.73
N HIS A 82 3.12 5.34 -5.65
CA HIS A 82 3.31 6.75 -5.30
C HIS A 82 1.98 7.41 -4.96
N ALA A 83 2.03 8.32 -3.99
CA ALA A 83 0.96 9.27 -3.71
C ALA A 83 1.56 10.67 -3.52
N CYS A 84 0.76 11.69 -3.72
CA CYS A 84 1.15 13.07 -3.48
C CYS A 84 1.08 13.37 -1.99
N ILE A 85 2.20 13.20 -1.30
CA ILE A 85 2.35 13.38 0.14
C ILE A 85 3.25 14.59 0.35
N THR A 86 2.79 15.58 1.13
CA THR A 86 3.54 16.82 1.38
C THR A 86 4.01 17.52 0.10
N GLN A 87 3.14 17.55 -0.91
CA GLN A 87 3.42 18.11 -2.25
C GLN A 87 4.53 17.39 -3.02
N LYS A 88 4.85 16.14 -2.68
CA LYS A 88 5.79 15.31 -3.43
C LYS A 88 5.25 13.91 -3.71
N CYS A 89 5.61 13.34 -4.85
CA CYS A 89 5.29 11.94 -5.15
C CYS A 89 6.18 11.02 -4.31
N LEU A 90 5.60 10.43 -3.27
CA LEU A 90 6.32 9.61 -2.28
C LEU A 90 5.58 8.29 -2.04
N CYS A 91 6.28 7.34 -1.43
CA CYS A 91 5.66 6.15 -0.87
C CYS A 91 4.91 6.49 0.42
N SER A 92 3.89 5.70 0.74
CA SER A 92 3.27 5.76 2.07
C SER A 92 4.30 5.44 3.15
N VAL A 93 4.78 6.47 3.84
CA VAL A 93 5.91 6.38 4.78
C VAL A 93 5.66 5.44 5.95
N THR A 94 4.40 5.14 6.27
CA THR A 94 4.03 4.27 7.40
C THR A 94 4.11 2.79 7.07
N THR A 95 3.94 2.43 5.79
CA THR A 95 3.72 1.03 5.38
C THR A 95 4.72 0.58 4.32
N ASN A 96 5.28 1.50 3.56
CA ASN A 96 6.12 1.21 2.41
C ASN A 96 7.44 1.99 2.46
N PHE A 97 8.40 1.52 1.67
CA PHE A 97 9.66 2.20 1.41
C PHE A 97 9.93 2.21 -0.10
N TRP A 98 10.76 3.15 -0.54
CA TRP A 98 11.21 3.23 -1.92
C TRP A 98 12.43 2.33 -2.15
N ASN A 99 12.31 1.33 -3.03
CA ASN A 99 13.41 0.42 -3.37
C ASN A 99 14.29 0.92 -4.54
N GLY A 100 13.99 2.09 -5.11
CA GLY A 100 14.61 2.61 -6.34
C GLY A 100 13.74 2.51 -7.59
N SER A 101 12.67 1.71 -7.56
CA SER A 101 11.77 1.47 -8.71
C SER A 101 10.29 1.51 -8.36
N ILE A 102 9.90 0.96 -7.20
CA ILE A 102 8.52 0.89 -6.70
C ILE A 102 8.49 1.09 -5.17
N CYS A 103 7.31 1.43 -4.66
CA CYS A 103 7.03 1.45 -3.23
C CYS A 103 6.72 0.04 -2.72
N GLU A 104 7.68 -0.60 -2.06
CA GLU A 104 7.53 -1.92 -1.48
C GLU A 104 7.07 -1.85 -0.02
N PRO A 105 6.32 -2.85 0.48
CA PRO A 105 5.98 -2.94 1.89
C PRO A 105 7.22 -3.01 2.78
N LYS A 106 7.18 -2.32 3.92
CA LYS A 106 8.24 -2.37 4.94
C LYS A 106 8.47 -3.80 5.44
N ARG A 107 9.76 -4.13 5.57
CA ARG A 107 10.30 -5.43 5.92
C ARG A 107 10.07 -5.74 7.40
N LYS A 108 9.73 -7.00 7.66
CA LYS A 108 9.42 -7.51 9.01
C LYS A 108 10.68 -7.96 9.74
N TYR A 109 10.51 -8.38 10.99
CA TYR A 109 11.60 -8.87 11.82
C TYR A 109 12.40 -9.96 11.10
N ASN A 110 13.73 -9.87 11.19
CA ASN A 110 14.70 -10.79 10.60
C ASN A 110 14.78 -10.79 9.05
N ALA A 111 14.08 -9.89 8.37
CA ALA A 111 14.25 -9.69 6.93
C ALA A 111 15.51 -8.86 6.62
N SER A 112 16.08 -9.05 5.44
CA SER A 112 17.22 -8.24 4.98
C SER A 112 16.80 -6.79 4.69
N CYS A 113 17.75 -5.88 4.86
CA CYS A 113 17.55 -4.45 4.62
C CYS A 113 18.87 -3.77 4.25
N ILE A 114 18.78 -2.63 3.56
CA ILE A 114 19.95 -1.81 3.20
C ILE A 114 20.04 -0.61 4.14
N THR A 115 18.90 0.01 4.42
CA THR A 115 18.76 1.21 5.23
C THR A 115 17.56 1.09 6.17
N ASN A 116 17.53 1.91 7.23
CA ASN A 116 16.50 1.83 8.28
C ASN A 116 15.05 1.98 7.76
N ASN A 117 14.85 2.79 6.73
CA ASN A 117 13.53 3.00 6.11
C ASN A 117 12.94 1.74 5.48
N TYR A 118 13.73 0.69 5.24
CA TYR A 118 13.23 -0.57 4.71
C TYR A 118 12.46 -1.35 5.78
N CYS A 119 12.80 -1.16 7.05
CA CYS A 119 12.19 -1.91 8.15
C CYS A 119 10.90 -1.26 8.64
N ASP A 120 10.02 -2.09 9.21
CA ASP A 120 8.79 -1.63 9.84
C ASP A 120 9.08 -0.92 11.18
N ASP A 121 9.36 0.37 11.07
CA ASP A 121 9.60 1.29 12.20
C ASP A 121 8.36 1.47 13.10
N SER A 122 7.15 1.22 12.60
CA SER A 122 5.91 1.29 13.40
C SER A 122 5.88 0.26 14.54
N ILE A 123 6.64 -0.83 14.38
CA ILE A 123 6.84 -1.86 15.40
C ILE A 123 8.25 -1.79 16.04
N GLY A 124 8.98 -0.70 15.81
CA GLY A 124 10.27 -0.40 16.42
C GLY A 124 11.46 -1.14 15.80
N LEU A 125 11.34 -1.60 14.55
CA LEU A 125 12.46 -2.20 13.83
C LEU A 125 13.38 -1.13 13.23
N VAL A 126 14.67 -1.43 13.25
CA VAL A 126 15.74 -0.70 12.59
C VAL A 126 16.56 -1.69 11.75
N CYS A 127 17.50 -1.21 10.93
CA CYS A 127 18.35 -2.03 10.06
C CYS A 127 19.80 -2.11 10.55
N PRO A 128 20.08 -2.68 11.74
CA PRO A 128 21.46 -2.92 12.15
C PRO A 128 22.03 -4.09 11.34
N ASN A 129 23.24 -3.92 10.80
CA ASN A 129 23.96 -4.98 10.09
C ASN A 129 23.14 -5.67 8.98
N GLN A 130 22.38 -4.88 8.21
CA GLN A 130 21.60 -5.33 7.05
C GLN A 130 20.45 -6.29 7.34
N VAL A 131 19.99 -6.37 8.60
CA VAL A 131 18.83 -7.18 8.99
C VAL A 131 17.90 -6.36 9.87
N CYS A 132 16.59 -6.41 9.59
CA CYS A 132 15.58 -5.74 10.40
C CYS A 132 15.50 -6.36 11.79
N ARG A 133 15.94 -5.61 12.80
CA ARG A 133 15.98 -6.04 14.20
C ARG A 133 15.48 -4.92 15.09
N CYS A 134 15.24 -5.23 16.36
CA CYS A 134 14.97 -4.21 17.35
C CYS A 134 16.22 -3.37 17.61
N SER A 135 16.02 -2.11 17.99
CA SER A 135 17.11 -1.23 18.43
C SER A 135 17.82 -1.78 19.66
N THR A 136 18.99 -1.24 19.97
CA THR A 136 19.78 -1.62 21.15
C THR A 136 18.92 -1.55 22.42
N ASN A 137 19.00 -2.58 23.27
CA ASN A 137 18.21 -2.76 24.51
C ASN A 137 16.72 -3.10 24.34
N MET A 138 16.28 -3.44 23.12
CA MET A 138 14.94 -3.95 22.85
C MET A 138 15.00 -5.40 22.35
N TYR A 139 13.92 -6.16 22.60
CA TYR A 139 13.74 -7.50 22.05
C TYR A 139 12.41 -7.58 21.31
N PHE A 140 12.34 -8.51 20.35
CA PHE A 140 11.12 -8.73 19.60
C PHE A 140 10.22 -9.72 20.35
N ASN A 141 9.01 -9.31 20.70
CA ASN A 141 8.08 -10.13 21.47
C ASN A 141 7.12 -10.99 20.60
N GLY A 142 7.37 -11.07 19.29
CA GLY A 142 6.49 -11.70 18.31
C GLY A 142 5.55 -10.73 17.59
N SER A 143 5.37 -9.51 18.09
CA SER A 143 4.51 -8.49 17.46
C SER A 143 5.18 -7.13 17.31
N ARG A 144 6.02 -6.74 18.27
CA ARG A 144 6.75 -5.46 18.26
C ARG A 144 8.03 -5.54 19.08
N CYS A 145 8.89 -4.55 18.89
CA CYS A 145 10.05 -4.33 19.73
C CYS A 145 9.62 -3.68 21.06
N GLY A 146 10.05 -4.28 22.17
CA GLY A 146 9.77 -3.80 23.52
C GLY A 146 11.00 -3.86 24.41
N ILE A 147 10.97 -3.09 25.51
CA ILE A 147 12.06 -3.01 26.48
C ILE A 147 11.95 -4.20 27.46
N LEU A 148 13.08 -4.81 27.81
CA LEU A 148 13.17 -5.94 28.75
C LEU A 148 12.45 -5.73 30.09
N HIS A 149 12.31 -4.48 30.55
CA HIS A 149 11.61 -4.17 31.80
C HIS A 149 10.14 -4.61 31.77
N SER A 150 9.50 -4.61 30.59
CA SER A 150 8.15 -5.14 30.45
C SER A 150 8.12 -6.66 30.42
N PHE A 151 9.14 -7.34 29.89
CA PHE A 151 9.15 -8.81 29.80
C PHE A 151 9.48 -9.50 31.12
N LYS A 152 10.41 -8.97 31.92
CA LYS A 152 10.68 -9.53 33.26
C LYS A 152 9.42 -9.43 34.12
N PHE A 153 8.72 -8.30 34.06
CA PHE A 153 7.44 -8.11 34.75
C PHE A 153 6.33 -9.02 34.19
N PHE A 154 6.22 -9.17 32.87
CA PHE A 154 5.22 -10.04 32.24
C PHE A 154 5.48 -11.53 32.49
N LEU A 155 6.75 -11.94 32.48
CA LEU A 155 7.18 -13.29 32.81
C LEU A 155 6.93 -13.56 34.30
N LEU A 156 7.25 -12.62 35.18
CA LEU A 156 6.94 -12.70 36.61
C LEU A 156 5.42 -12.78 36.86
N LEU A 157 4.61 -12.00 36.15
CA LEU A 157 3.14 -12.08 36.20
C LEU A 157 2.64 -13.45 35.75
N LYS A 158 3.13 -13.98 34.62
CA LYS A 158 2.74 -15.32 34.15
C LYS A 158 3.20 -16.44 35.09
N ILE A 159 4.40 -16.31 35.68
CA ILE A 159 4.88 -17.24 36.69
C ILE A 159 4.00 -17.15 37.94
N LEU A 160 3.63 -15.95 38.37
CA LEU A 160 2.75 -15.74 39.53
C LEU A 160 1.35 -16.32 39.28
N GLU A 161 0.75 -16.09 38.11
CA GLU A 161 -0.52 -16.71 37.71
C GLU A 161 -0.44 -18.24 37.76
N PHE A 162 0.64 -18.80 37.22
CA PHE A 162 0.85 -20.26 37.21
C PHE A 162 1.02 -20.82 38.64
N VAL A 163 1.82 -20.14 39.47
CA VAL A 163 2.04 -20.53 40.87
C VAL A 163 0.73 -20.47 41.65
N VAL A 164 -0.08 -19.41 41.48
CA VAL A 164 -1.39 -19.25 42.14
C VAL A 164 -2.36 -20.35 41.69
N ALA A 165 -2.40 -20.68 40.40
CA ALA A 165 -3.25 -21.75 39.89
C ALA A 165 -2.89 -23.11 40.50
N VAL A 166 -1.60 -23.45 40.54
CA VAL A 166 -1.11 -24.70 41.17
C VAL A 166 -1.43 -24.69 42.66
N PHE A 167 -1.20 -23.58 43.37
CA PHE A 167 -1.47 -23.49 44.80
C PHE A 167 -2.96 -23.67 45.13
N LEU A 168 -3.85 -23.10 44.32
CA LEU A 168 -5.30 -23.26 44.47
C LEU A 168 -5.73 -24.72 44.27
N GLU A 169 -5.18 -25.43 43.28
CA GLU A 169 -5.44 -26.86 43.10
C GLU A 169 -4.97 -27.68 44.31
N PHE A 170 -3.79 -27.36 44.86
CA PHE A 170 -3.28 -28.01 46.08
C PHE A 170 -4.16 -27.76 47.30
N ILE A 171 -4.67 -26.53 47.49
CA ILE A 171 -5.58 -26.21 48.61
C ILE A 171 -6.90 -26.99 48.47
N VAL A 172 -7.46 -27.08 47.26
CA VAL A 172 -8.68 -27.87 47.01
C VAL A 172 -8.44 -29.36 47.24
N ALA A 173 -7.27 -29.88 46.87
CA ALA A 173 -6.89 -31.27 47.10
C ALA A 173 -6.62 -31.61 48.59
N LEU A 174 -6.20 -30.65 49.41
CA LEU A 174 -5.95 -30.83 50.85
C LEU A 174 -7.22 -30.75 51.71
N HIS A 175 -8.34 -30.27 51.15
CA HIS A 175 -9.66 -30.34 51.78
C HIS A 175 -10.66 -31.22 51.01
N PRO A 176 -10.42 -32.54 50.85
CA PRO A 176 -11.36 -33.43 50.22
C PRO A 176 -12.41 -33.90 51.23
N ASN A 177 -13.15 -33.00 51.90
CA ASN A 177 -14.43 -33.32 52.57
C ASN A 177 -15.03 -32.16 53.36
N GLN A 178 -16.03 -31.49 52.78
CA GLN A 178 -17.30 -31.14 53.46
C GLN A 178 -18.47 -31.23 52.44
N ARG A 179 -18.52 -32.30 51.65
CA ARG A 179 -19.75 -32.70 50.92
C ARG A 179 -20.05 -34.17 51.16
N ARG A 180 -20.34 -34.54 52.41
CA ARG A 180 -21.23 -35.67 52.70
C ARG A 180 -22.05 -35.33 53.93
N ASN A 181 -23.29 -34.89 53.68
CA ASN A 181 -24.47 -35.29 54.44
C ASN A 181 -25.72 -34.86 53.66
N ARG A 182 -26.04 -35.61 52.61
CA ARG A 182 -27.43 -35.79 52.18
C ARG A 182 -27.94 -37.03 52.92
N THR A 183 -28.74 -36.81 53.95
CA THR A 183 -29.54 -37.85 54.59
C THR A 183 -30.63 -38.32 53.62
N PRO A 184 -30.92 -39.64 53.53
CA PRO A 184 -32.08 -40.13 52.83
C PRO A 184 -33.32 -39.98 53.73
N PHE A 185 -34.32 -39.29 53.21
CA PHE A 185 -35.65 -39.18 53.80
C PHE A 185 -36.33 -40.57 53.74
N ARG A 186 -36.68 -41.14 54.89
CA ARG A 186 -37.47 -42.38 54.97
C ARG A 186 -38.39 -42.36 56.21
N ARG A 187 -39.59 -41.82 56.06
CA ARG A 187 -40.91 -42.43 56.34
C ARG A 187 -41.99 -41.38 56.13
#